data_AF-A0A0B8QQ25-F1
#
_entry.id   AF-A0A0B8QQ25-F1
#
_cell.length_a   1.000
_cell.length_b   1.000
_cell.length_c   1.000
_cell.angle_alpha   90.00
_cell.angle_beta   90.00
_cell.angle_gamma   90.00
#
_symmetry.space_group_name_H-M   'P 1'
#
loop_
_entity.id
_entity.type
_entity.pdbx_description
1 polymer ?
#
loop_
_entity_poly.entity_id
_entity_poly.type
_entity_poly.pdbx_seq_one_letter_code
_entity_poly.pdbx_strand_id
1 'polypeptide(L)'
;MQGQQLSYGSTDCNLIWCKLYEPDLYDLFKGRYSTLAGGLRVLKRELDKTSITNLLESLPNYREVSFSMARTGDILVKGNDTCFVMGDKVAGYHNDIFTVRRLPLFKGMRVFRKTELATMSQIGG
;
A
#
# COMPACT_ATOMS: atom_id res chain seq x y z
N MET A 1 22.91 -8.47 2.12
CA MET A 1 21.77 -8.97 1.33
C MET A 1 21.72 -8.17 0.04
N GLN A 2 21.91 -8.80 -1.12
CA GLN A 2 21.55 -8.19 -2.40
C GLN A 2 20.02 -8.09 -2.43
N GLY A 3 19.48 -6.87 -2.47
CA GLY A 3 18.03 -6.67 -2.59
C GLY A 3 17.54 -7.09 -3.97
N GLN A 4 16.25 -7.39 -4.07
CA GLN A 4 15.60 -7.65 -5.36
C GLN A 4 15.42 -6.33 -6.11
N GLN A 5 15.64 -6.34 -7.43
CA GLN A 5 15.36 -5.19 -8.29
C GLN A 5 13.85 -4.98 -8.42
N LEU A 6 13.43 -3.71 -8.41
CA LEU A 6 12.05 -3.33 -8.65
C LEU A 6 11.64 -3.70 -10.08
N SER A 7 10.43 -4.25 -10.21
CA SER A 7 9.79 -4.50 -11.50
C SER A 7 8.31 -4.14 -11.38
N TYR A 8 7.94 -2.97 -11.91
CA TYR A 8 6.54 -2.54 -11.91
C TYR A 8 5.64 -3.55 -12.62
N GLY A 9 4.46 -3.80 -12.06
CA GLY A 9 3.52 -4.79 -12.60
C GLY A 9 3.84 -6.22 -12.19
N SER A 10 4.90 -6.44 -11.40
CA SER A 10 5.30 -7.77 -10.92
C SER A 10 5.76 -7.72 -9.45
N THR A 11 6.87 -7.04 -9.18
CA THR A 11 7.51 -6.92 -7.87
C THR A 11 7.77 -5.45 -7.57
N ASP A 12 6.71 -4.78 -7.10
CA ASP A 12 6.74 -3.41 -6.60
C ASP A 12 5.87 -3.30 -5.34
N CYS A 13 6.06 -2.23 -4.57
CA CYS A 13 5.37 -2.07 -3.29
C CYS A 13 3.85 -2.01 -3.41
N ASN A 14 3.32 -1.39 -4.47
CA ASN A 14 1.88 -1.24 -4.65
C ASN A 14 1.25 -2.60 -4.92
N LEU A 15 1.86 -3.43 -5.77
CA LEU A 15 1.38 -4.80 -5.98
C LEU A 15 1.55 -5.72 -4.78
N ILE A 16 2.65 -5.58 -4.02
CA ILE A 16 2.83 -6.35 -2.78
C ILE A 16 1.73 -5.99 -1.78
N TRP A 17 1.42 -4.70 -1.63
CA TRP A 17 0.29 -4.24 -0.82
C TRP A 17 -1.02 -4.85 -1.31
N CYS A 18 -1.35 -4.72 -2.59
CA CYS A 18 -2.58 -5.32 -3.14
C CYS A 18 -2.64 -6.82 -2.84
N LYS A 19 -1.56 -7.56 -3.08
CA LYS A 19 -1.52 -9.01 -2.86
C LYS A 19 -1.82 -9.40 -1.41
N LEU A 20 -1.35 -8.61 -0.46
CA LEU A 20 -1.50 -8.88 0.97
C LEU A 20 -2.85 -8.43 1.52
N TYR A 21 -3.37 -7.31 1.04
CA TYR A 21 -4.52 -6.66 1.67
C TYR A 21 -5.73 -6.51 0.75
N GLU A 22 -5.55 -6.36 -0.55
CA GLU A 22 -6.62 -6.10 -1.52
C GLU A 22 -6.46 -7.03 -2.75
N PRO A 23 -6.73 -8.34 -2.59
CA PRO A 23 -6.46 -9.34 -3.63
C PRO A 23 -7.20 -9.05 -4.94
N ASP A 24 -8.42 -8.49 -4.88
CA ASP A 24 -9.18 -8.09 -6.07
C ASP A 24 -8.44 -6.99 -6.86
N LEU A 25 -7.81 -6.04 -6.15
CA LEU A 25 -6.96 -5.04 -6.78
C LEU A 25 -5.69 -5.66 -7.34
N TYR A 26 -5.12 -6.66 -6.67
CA TYR A 26 -3.93 -7.33 -7.17
C TYR A 26 -4.17 -7.95 -8.54
N ASP A 27 -5.27 -8.69 -8.70
CA ASP A 27 -5.63 -9.30 -9.98
C ASP A 27 -5.96 -8.24 -11.05
N LEU A 28 -6.54 -7.12 -10.64
CA LEU A 28 -6.80 -5.99 -11.53
C LEU A 28 -5.52 -5.33 -12.06
N PHE A 29 -4.43 -5.32 -11.30
CA PHE A 29 -3.21 -4.56 -11.61
C PHE A 29 -2.05 -5.41 -12.15
N LYS A 30 -1.94 -6.68 -11.72
CA LYS A 30 -0.80 -7.55 -12.02
C LYS A 30 -0.56 -7.68 -13.53
N GLY A 31 0.67 -7.39 -13.97
CA GLY A 31 1.09 -7.51 -15.36
C GLY A 31 0.55 -6.43 -16.32
N ARG A 32 -0.19 -5.43 -15.84
CA ARG A 32 -0.85 -4.43 -16.71
C ARG A 32 -0.12 -3.09 -16.81
N TYR A 33 1.04 -2.96 -16.17
CA TYR A 33 1.88 -1.77 -16.23
C TYR A 33 3.35 -2.13 -16.05
N SER A 34 4.24 -1.30 -16.59
CA SER A 34 5.71 -1.47 -16.50
C SER A 34 6.41 -0.24 -15.89
N THR A 35 5.63 0.77 -15.49
CA THR A 35 6.11 2.01 -14.86
C THR A 35 5.09 2.50 -13.84
N LEU A 36 5.52 3.29 -12.85
CA LEU A 36 4.62 3.93 -11.87
C LEU A 36 3.51 4.74 -12.56
N ALA A 37 3.86 5.55 -13.55
CA ALA A 37 2.89 6.32 -14.34
C ALA A 37 1.90 5.42 -15.09
N GLY A 38 2.37 4.28 -15.62
CA GLY A 38 1.51 3.26 -16.20
C GLY A 38 0.51 2.69 -15.18
N GLY A 39 0.96 2.38 -13.97
CA GLY A 39 0.10 1.91 -12.89
C GLY A 39 -0.99 2.94 -12.52
N LEU A 40 -0.63 4.22 -12.42
CA LEU A 40 -1.60 5.30 -12.18
C LEU A 40 -2.63 5.45 -13.30
N ARG A 41 -2.26 5.22 -14.56
CA ARG A 41 -3.22 5.20 -15.67
C ARG A 41 -4.20 4.04 -15.57
N VAL A 42 -3.73 2.85 -15.18
CA VAL A 42 -4.62 1.71 -14.91
C VAL A 42 -5.56 2.07 -13.76
N LEU A 43 -5.04 2.63 -12.67
CA LEU A 43 -5.83 3.03 -11.51
C LEU A 43 -6.94 4.03 -11.88
N LYS A 44 -6.62 5.04 -12.70
CA LYS A 44 -7.60 6.01 -13.18
C LYS A 44 -8.65 5.38 -14.09
N ARG A 45 -8.25 4.50 -15.01
CA ARG A 45 -9.16 3.86 -15.95
C ARG A 45 -10.15 2.90 -15.27
N GLU A 46 -9.65 2.10 -14.33
CA GLU A 46 -10.45 1.03 -13.74
C GLU A 46 -11.26 1.49 -12.51
N LEU A 47 -10.76 2.46 -11.75
CA LEU A 47 -11.32 2.85 -10.44
C LEU A 47 -11.59 4.36 -10.30
N ASP A 48 -11.36 5.15 -11.35
CA ASP A 48 -11.49 6.61 -11.37
C ASP A 48 -10.61 7.35 -10.33
N LYS A 49 -9.53 6.71 -9.84
CA LYS A 49 -8.61 7.30 -8.84
C LYS A 49 -7.32 7.83 -9.47
N THR A 50 -6.81 8.93 -8.93
CA THR A 50 -5.64 9.64 -9.47
C THR A 50 -4.36 9.42 -8.68
N SER A 51 -4.44 8.81 -7.49
CA SER A 51 -3.30 8.48 -6.64
C SER A 51 -3.63 7.32 -5.71
N ILE A 52 -2.60 6.66 -5.17
CA ILE A 52 -2.76 5.63 -4.13
C ILE A 52 -3.44 6.20 -2.88
N THR A 53 -3.11 7.43 -2.54
CA THR A 53 -3.74 8.16 -1.44
C THR A 53 -5.25 8.27 -1.64
N ASN A 54 -5.71 8.71 -2.81
CA ASN A 54 -7.14 8.83 -3.10
C ASN A 54 -7.85 7.47 -3.18
N LEU A 55 -7.13 6.42 -3.59
CA LEU A 55 -7.64 5.05 -3.53
C LEU A 55 -7.91 4.66 -2.06
N LEU A 56 -6.91 4.76 -1.18
CA LEU A 56 -7.04 4.37 0.23
C LEU A 56 -8.09 5.20 0.96
N GLU A 57 -8.17 6.50 0.71
CA GLU A 57 -9.21 7.39 1.27
C GLU A 57 -10.62 7.02 0.81
N SER A 58 -10.77 6.36 -0.34
CA SER A 58 -12.08 5.93 -0.86
C SER A 58 -12.51 4.55 -0.39
N LEU A 59 -11.59 3.76 0.16
CA LEU A 59 -11.88 2.42 0.63
C LEU A 59 -12.45 2.48 2.07
N PRO A 60 -13.62 1.89 2.33
CA PRO A 60 -14.30 2.03 3.63
C PRO A 60 -13.59 1.32 4.78
N ASN A 61 -12.69 0.38 4.45
CA ASN A 61 -11.91 -0.42 5.38
C ASN A 61 -10.51 0.18 5.64
N TYR A 62 -10.25 1.43 5.23
CA TYR A 62 -9.02 2.13 5.54
C TYR A 62 -9.27 3.42 6.30
N ARG A 63 -8.38 3.72 7.24
CA ARG A 63 -8.33 5.04 7.89
C ARG A 63 -6.90 5.53 7.99
N GLU A 64 -6.74 6.84 7.91
CA GLU A 64 -5.47 7.46 8.25
C GLU A 64 -5.28 7.46 9.78
N VAL A 65 -4.06 7.20 10.22
CA VAL A 65 -3.64 7.26 11.62
C VAL A 65 -2.38 8.12 11.75
N SER A 66 -2.14 8.64 12.95
CA SER A 66 -0.91 9.39 13.19
C SER A 66 0.32 8.49 13.05
N PHE A 67 1.42 9.05 12.56
CA PHE A 67 2.68 8.30 12.41
C PHE A 67 3.19 7.70 13.73
N SER A 68 3.00 8.40 14.85
CA SER A 68 3.34 7.89 16.19
C SER A 68 2.55 6.67 16.62
N MET A 69 1.41 6.41 15.97
CA MET A 69 0.58 5.23 16.21
C MET A 69 0.83 4.11 15.19
N ALA A 70 1.78 4.28 14.26
CA ALA A 70 2.09 3.29 13.25
C ALA A 70 2.50 1.96 13.88
N ARG A 71 1.96 0.86 13.36
CA ARG A 71 2.20 -0.51 13.84
C ARG A 71 2.29 -1.49 12.68
N THR A 72 2.76 -2.70 12.96
CA THR A 72 2.80 -3.80 11.99
C THR A 72 1.50 -3.93 11.22
N GLY A 73 1.59 -4.01 9.90
CA GLY A 73 0.45 -4.11 9.00
C GLY A 73 -0.14 -2.77 8.54
N ASP A 74 0.31 -1.64 9.08
CA ASP A 74 0.00 -0.33 8.52
C ASP A 74 0.80 -0.08 7.22
N ILE A 75 0.25 0.77 6.36
CA ILE A 75 0.82 1.18 5.08
C ILE A 75 1.27 2.63 5.20
N LEU A 76 2.50 2.91 4.78
CA LEU A 76 3.01 4.26 4.65
C LEU A 76 2.89 4.70 3.20
N VAL A 77 2.43 5.92 2.98
CA VAL A 77 2.27 6.49 1.63
C VAL A 77 3.04 7.80 1.52
N LYS A 78 3.81 7.92 0.43
CA LYS A 78 4.45 9.17 0.01
C LYS A 78 4.26 9.34 -1.49
N GLY A 79 3.40 10.30 -1.87
CA GLY A 79 3.00 10.45 -3.26
C GLY A 79 2.24 9.22 -3.76
N ASN A 80 2.83 8.48 -4.69
CA ASN A 80 2.24 7.30 -5.34
C ASN A 80 2.92 5.98 -4.96
N ASP A 81 3.87 6.02 -4.03
CA ASP A 81 4.57 4.83 -3.53
C ASP A 81 4.04 4.43 -2.16
N THR A 82 3.95 3.12 -1.95
CA THR A 82 3.60 2.50 -0.68
C THR A 82 4.83 1.87 -0.04
N CYS A 83 4.82 1.81 1.29
CA CYS A 83 5.69 0.95 2.09
C CYS A 83 4.83 0.29 3.17
N PHE A 84 5.29 -0.78 3.79
CA PHE A 84 4.52 -1.45 4.84
C PHE A 84 5.34 -1.64 6.12
N VAL A 85 4.69 -1.43 7.26
CA VAL A 85 5.31 -1.53 8.58
C VAL A 85 5.42 -2.99 9.00
N MET A 86 6.60 -3.35 9.49
CA MET A 86 6.93 -4.66 10.06
C MET A 86 7.66 -4.45 11.40
N GLY A 87 6.89 -4.28 12.48
CA GLY A 87 7.42 -3.96 13.81
C GLY A 87 8.07 -2.58 13.85
N ASP A 88 9.34 -2.53 14.23
CA ASP A 88 10.16 -1.31 14.27
C ASP A 88 10.79 -0.95 12.91
N LYS A 89 10.46 -1.72 11.86
CA LYS A 89 10.99 -1.58 10.51
C LYS A 89 9.89 -1.31 9.50
N VAL A 90 10.29 -0.81 8.34
CA VAL A 90 9.46 -0.59 7.16
C VAL A 90 10.15 -1.28 5.99
N ALA A 91 9.39 -2.09 5.27
CA ALA A 91 9.81 -2.69 4.01
C ALA A 91 9.27 -1.89 2.84
N GLY A 92 10.12 -1.70 1.84
CA GLY A 92 9.75 -1.08 0.58
C GLY A 92 10.93 -0.93 -0.36
N TYR A 93 10.64 -0.56 -1.60
CA TYR A 93 11.65 -0.27 -2.59
C TYR A 93 12.17 1.16 -2.41
N HIS A 94 13.50 1.32 -2.46
CA HIS A 94 14.17 2.60 -2.43
C HIS A 94 15.33 2.57 -3.42
N ASN A 95 15.36 3.53 -4.36
CA ASN A 95 16.28 3.53 -5.51
C ASN A 95 16.25 2.18 -6.24
N ASP A 96 15.04 1.70 -6.56
CA ASP A 96 14.75 0.45 -7.26
C ASP A 96 15.23 -0.85 -6.60
N ILE A 97 15.67 -0.80 -5.35
CA ILE A 97 16.11 -1.98 -4.60
C ILE A 97 15.19 -2.19 -3.41
N PHE A 98 14.75 -3.43 -3.19
CA PHE A 98 13.98 -3.78 -2.00
C PHE A 98 14.85 -3.64 -0.75
N THR A 99 14.42 -2.79 0.18
CA THR A 99 15.15 -2.53 1.43
C THR A 99 14.23 -2.62 2.64
N VAL A 100 14.85 -2.92 3.78
CA VAL A 100 14.20 -2.86 5.09
C VAL A 100 14.95 -1.83 5.94
N ARG A 101 14.23 -0.81 6.41
CA ARG A 101 14.81 0.32 7.14
C ARG A 101 14.02 0.58 8.43
N ARG A 102 14.61 1.29 9.39
CA ARG A 102 13.92 1.61 10.66
C ARG A 102 12.76 2.57 10.43
N LEU A 103 11.63 2.32 11.08
CA LEU A 103 10.40 3.10 10.96
C LEU A 103 10.62 4.62 11.15
N PRO A 104 11.38 5.12 12.16
CA PRO A 104 11.58 6.56 12.35
C PRO A 104 12.14 7.32 11.14
N LEU A 105 12.83 6.64 10.21
CA LEU A 105 13.37 7.25 8.98
C LEU A 105 12.28 7.68 8.00
N PHE A 106 11.04 7.25 8.21
CA PHE A 106 9.90 7.54 7.36
C PHE A 106 8.93 8.58 7.98
N LYS A 107 9.37 9.29 9.02
CA LYS A 107 8.58 10.37 9.65
C LYS A 107 8.14 11.38 8.59
N GLY A 108 6.86 11.73 8.59
CA GLY A 108 6.24 12.63 7.61
C GLY A 108 5.54 11.92 6.45
N MET A 109 5.62 10.59 6.35
CA MET A 109 4.72 9.83 5.49
C MET A 109 3.32 9.73 6.12
N ARG A 110 2.30 9.66 5.27
CA ARG A 110 0.92 9.37 5.70
C ARG A 110 0.83 7.89 6.05
N VAL A 111 0.07 7.56 7.10
CA VAL A 111 -0.06 6.18 7.58
C VAL A 111 -1.51 5.74 7.45
N PHE A 112 -1.77 4.71 6.68
CA PHE A 112 -3.07 4.11 6.50
C PHE A 112 -3.13 2.76 7.19
N ARG A 113 -4.18 2.56 7.98
CA ARG A 113 -4.46 1.31 8.67
C ARG A 113 -5.68 0.67 8.04
N LYS A 114 -5.55 -0.58 7.63
CA LYS A 114 -6.72 -1.40 7.32
C LYS A 114 -7.48 -1.69 8.62
N THR A 115 -8.69 -1.19 8.72
CA THR A 115 -9.64 -1.57 9.76
C THR A 115 -10.39 -2.79 9.29
N GLU A 116 -10.54 -3.78 10.15
CA GLU A 116 -11.59 -4.76 9.93
C GLU A 116 -12.90 -3.97 9.86
N LEU A 117 -13.66 -4.10 8.76
CA LEU A 117 -15.07 -3.75 8.83
C LEU A 117 -15.60 -4.53 10.02
N ALA A 118 -16.15 -3.85 11.02
CA ALA A 118 -16.92 -4.54 12.03
C ALA A 118 -17.89 -5.41 11.25
N THR A 119 -17.73 -6.74 11.33
CA THR A 119 -18.80 -7.64 10.99
C THR A 119 -19.98 -7.07 11.76
N MET A 120 -20.95 -6.51 11.04
CA MET A 120 -22.21 -6.12 11.66
C MET A 120 -22.65 -7.37 12.39
N SER A 121 -22.52 -7.34 13.71
CA SER A 121 -23.03 -8.39 14.57
C SER A 121 -24.46 -8.57 14.11
N GLN A 122 -24.80 -9.78 13.71
CA GLN A 122 -26.18 -10.10 13.41
C GLN A 122 -26.98 -9.75 14.67
N ILE A 123 -27.63 -8.60 14.63
CA ILE A 123 -28.78 -8.30 15.46
C ILE A 123 -29.88 -9.14 14.83
N GLY A 124 -30.19 -10.28 15.42
CA GLY A 124 -31.27 -11.14 14.95
C GLY A 124 -31.17 -12.55 15.49
N GLY A 125 -31.83 -12.79 16.62
CA GLY A 125 -32.02 -14.11 17.24
C GLY A 125 -32.37 -13.98 18.71
#